data_AF-A0A2G9UHN5-F1
#
_entry.id   AF-A0A2G9UHN5-F1
#
_cell.length_a   1.000
_cell.length_b   1.000
_cell.length_c   1.000
_cell.angle_alpha   90.00
_cell.angle_beta   90.00
_cell.angle_gamma   90.00
#
_symmetry.space_group_name_H-M   'P 1'
#
loop_
_entity.id
_entity.type
_entity.pdbx_description
1 polymer ?
#
loop_
_entity_poly.entity_id
_entity_poly.type
_entity_poly.pdbx_seq_one_letter_code
_entity_poly.pdbx_strand_id
1 'polypeptide(L)'
;MAGHFEAELCQVLIEEHFGKTVALVASTLLTEPGPLPSIMYRLKGQVKFTTVRKSLAILIQHSVVNFKVDSSGRLIYTVDRKAILAFSKAPRCCLIVKTLYGGLAEAICEELFSYGRLTCSDTIRKVSARLEQPLAD
;
A
#
# COMPACT_ATOMS: atom_id res chain seq x y z
N MET A 1 -0.56 -10.36 -23.42
CA MET A 1 -1.25 -9.06 -23.55
C MET A 1 -2.05 -8.65 -22.30
N ALA A 2 -2.74 -9.56 -21.60
CA ALA A 2 -3.54 -9.22 -20.41
C ALA A 2 -2.76 -8.62 -19.22
N GLY A 3 -1.51 -9.05 -18.99
CA GLY A 3 -0.71 -8.57 -17.85
C GLY A 3 -0.17 -7.13 -17.98
N HIS A 4 -0.16 -6.55 -19.18
CA HIS A 4 0.36 -5.19 -19.40
C HIS A 4 -0.61 -4.13 -18.85
N PHE A 5 -1.89 -4.26 -19.19
CA PHE A 5 -2.94 -3.37 -18.70
C PHE A 5 -3.14 -3.46 -17.18
N GLU A 6 -2.98 -4.66 -16.62
CA GLU A 6 -3.03 -4.85 -15.16
C GLU A 6 -1.87 -4.13 -14.46
N ALA A 7 -0.66 -4.17 -15.04
CA ALA A 7 0.51 -3.49 -14.50
C ALA A 7 0.38 -1.95 -14.58
N GLU A 8 -0.14 -1.43 -15.70
CA GLU A 8 -0.43 0.01 -15.86
C GLU A 8 -1.48 0.48 -14.85
N LEU A 9 -2.58 -0.27 -14.68
CA LEU A 9 -3.60 0.05 -13.69
C LEU A 9 -3.02 0.06 -12.26
N CYS A 10 -2.19 -0.95 -11.92
CA CYS A 10 -1.53 -0.99 -10.62
C CYS A 10 -0.62 0.23 -10.39
N GLN A 11 0.10 0.67 -11.43
CA GLN A 11 0.95 1.86 -11.34
C GLN A 11 0.12 3.13 -11.07
N VAL A 12 -0.99 3.32 -11.79
CA VAL A 12 -1.88 4.47 -11.63
C VAL A 12 -2.49 4.50 -10.23
N LEU A 13 -2.99 3.36 -9.72
CA LEU A 13 -3.55 3.27 -8.37
C LEU A 13 -2.53 3.64 -7.29
N ILE A 14 -1.30 3.15 -7.41
CA ILE A 14 -0.24 3.50 -6.45
C ILE A 14 0.16 4.98 -6.57
N GLU A 15 0.15 5.54 -7.78
CA GLU A 15 0.45 6.96 -7.98
C GLU A 15 -0.61 7.86 -7.34
N GLU A 16 -1.89 7.50 -7.47
CA GLU A 16 -3.00 8.24 -6.85
C GLU A 16 -2.94 8.18 -5.32
N HIS A 17 -2.65 7.01 -4.74
CA HIS A 17 -2.64 6.85 -3.27
C HIS A 17 -1.35 7.31 -2.58
N PHE A 18 -0.18 7.12 -3.20
CA PHE A 18 1.12 7.30 -2.55
C PHE A 18 2.07 8.25 -3.28
N GLY A 19 1.67 8.72 -4.47
CA GLY A 19 2.43 9.64 -5.29
C GLY A 19 3.43 8.97 -6.24
N LYS A 20 3.89 9.78 -7.20
CA LYS A 20 4.75 9.38 -8.34
C LYS A 20 5.99 8.60 -7.95
N THR A 21 6.69 9.02 -6.88
CA THR A 21 7.95 8.37 -6.50
C THR A 21 7.74 6.95 -5.98
N VAL A 22 6.65 6.71 -5.24
CA VAL A 22 6.31 5.38 -4.73
C VAL A 22 5.82 4.50 -5.88
N ALA A 23 5.02 5.05 -6.80
CA ALA A 23 4.56 4.36 -7.99
C ALA A 23 5.71 3.89 -8.89
N LEU A 24 6.74 4.72 -9.06
CA LEU A 24 7.94 4.35 -9.82
C LEU A 24 8.66 3.15 -9.19
N VAL A 25 8.84 3.15 -7.87
CA VAL A 25 9.43 2.01 -7.14
C VAL A 25 8.56 0.76 -7.30
N ALA A 26 7.24 0.88 -7.16
CA ALA A 26 6.31 -0.24 -7.34
C ALA A 26 6.34 -0.78 -8.78
N SER A 27 6.38 0.07 -9.80
CA SER A 27 6.47 -0.31 -11.22
C SER A 27 7.75 -1.11 -11.50
N THR A 28 8.90 -0.68 -10.96
CA THR A 28 10.15 -1.46 -11.09
C THR A 28 10.11 -2.84 -10.44
N LEU A 29 9.28 -3.03 -9.42
CA LEU A 29 9.06 -4.32 -8.77
C LEU A 29 7.97 -5.16 -9.44
N LEU A 30 7.00 -4.52 -10.11
CA LEU A 30 5.96 -5.19 -10.91
C LEU A 30 6.54 -5.85 -12.15
N THR A 31 7.57 -5.24 -12.75
CA THR A 31 8.34 -5.81 -13.87
C THR A 31 9.16 -7.02 -13.41
N GLU A 32 9.90 -6.87 -12.32
CA GLU A 32 10.79 -7.94 -11.85
C GLU A 32 10.99 -7.89 -10.33
N PRO A 33 10.66 -8.98 -9.60
CA PRO A 33 10.98 -9.08 -8.18
C PRO A 33 12.50 -9.16 -7.98
N GLY A 34 13.01 -8.65 -6.86
CA GLY A 34 14.45 -8.67 -6.64
C GLY A 34 14.90 -8.15 -5.28
N PRO A 35 16.20 -8.31 -4.97
CA PRO A 35 16.78 -7.78 -3.74
C PRO A 35 16.97 -6.26 -3.83
N LEU A 36 17.08 -5.59 -2.67
CA LEU A 36 17.25 -4.14 -2.59
C LEU A 36 18.33 -3.55 -3.53
N PRO A 37 19.53 -4.15 -3.67
CA PRO A 37 20.56 -3.64 -4.58
C PRO A 37 20.13 -3.64 -6.05
N SER A 38 19.34 -4.63 -6.48
CA SER A 38 18.83 -4.69 -7.85
C SER A 38 17.83 -3.58 -8.14
N ILE A 39 16.92 -3.31 -7.19
CA ILE A 39 15.93 -2.23 -7.26
C ILE A 39 16.64 -0.88 -7.34
N MET A 40 17.68 -0.68 -6.51
CA MET A 40 18.49 0.53 -6.53
C MET A 40 19.22 0.74 -7.85
N TYR A 41 19.76 -0.33 -8.43
CA TYR A 41 20.44 -0.26 -9.72
C TYR A 41 19.48 0.15 -10.84
N ARG A 42 18.27 -0.42 -10.86
CA ARG A 42 17.23 -0.07 -11.85
C ARG A 42 16.73 1.37 -11.70
N LEU A 43 16.69 1.90 -10.47
CA LEU A 43 16.27 3.28 -10.17
C LEU A 43 17.41 4.30 -10.13
N LYS A 44 18.62 3.90 -10.52
CA LYS A 44 19.81 4.74 -10.45
C LYS A 44 19.62 6.01 -11.29
N GLY A 45 19.80 7.17 -10.64
CA GLY A 45 19.64 8.47 -11.29
C GLY A 45 18.21 9.04 -11.28
N GLN A 46 17.20 8.23 -10.92
CA GLN A 46 15.80 8.68 -10.84
C GLN A 46 15.37 8.98 -9.41
N VAL A 47 15.76 8.13 -8.45
CA VAL A 47 15.32 8.23 -7.05
C VAL A 47 16.51 8.06 -6.10
N LYS A 48 16.58 8.89 -5.07
CA LYS A 48 17.61 8.78 -4.01
C LYS A 48 17.39 7.50 -3.20
N PHE A 49 18.48 6.87 -2.75
CA PHE A 49 18.43 5.63 -1.96
C PHE A 49 17.54 5.73 -0.71
N THR A 50 17.60 6.85 0.00
CA THR A 50 16.77 7.10 1.19
C THR A 50 15.29 7.08 0.84
N THR A 51 14.92 7.64 -0.32
CA THR A 51 13.55 7.65 -0.80
C THR A 51 13.08 6.26 -1.23
N VAL A 52 13.92 5.46 -1.92
CA VAL A 52 13.58 4.07 -2.26
C VAL A 52 13.25 3.25 -1.01
N ARG A 53 14.06 3.36 0.06
CA ARG A 53 13.79 2.68 1.33
C ARG A 53 12.49 3.13 1.98
N LYS A 54 12.20 4.44 1.98
CA LYS A 54 10.94 4.99 2.51
C LYS A 54 9.74 4.50 1.69
N SER A 55 9.83 4.51 0.37
CA SER A 55 8.78 4.00 -0.52
C SER A 55 8.52 2.51 -0.28
N LEU A 56 9.57 1.68 -0.14
CA LEU A 56 9.41 0.27 0.20
C LEU A 56 8.75 0.08 1.57
N ALA A 57 9.12 0.88 2.58
CA ALA A 57 8.48 0.83 3.89
C ALA A 57 6.98 1.15 3.82
N ILE A 58 6.59 2.17 3.04
CA ILE A 58 5.17 2.51 2.81
C ILE A 58 4.44 1.36 2.11
N LEU A 59 5.01 0.81 1.04
CA LEU A 59 4.38 -0.29 0.30
C LEU A 59 4.25 -1.56 1.15
N ILE A 60 5.24 -1.83 2.01
CA ILE A 60 5.17 -2.92 2.98
C ILE A 60 4.07 -2.62 4.02
N GLN A 61 4.01 -1.40 4.56
CA GLN A 61 3.00 -1.00 5.55
C GLN A 61 1.57 -1.26 5.06
N HIS A 62 1.32 -1.06 3.77
CA HIS A 62 0.03 -1.30 3.12
C HIS A 62 -0.15 -2.71 2.55
N SER A 63 0.75 -3.65 2.87
CA SER A 63 0.73 -5.04 2.38
C SER A 63 0.75 -5.18 0.84
N VAL A 64 1.22 -4.14 0.14
CA VAL A 64 1.40 -4.15 -1.31
C VAL A 64 2.68 -4.88 -1.69
N VAL A 65 3.74 -4.67 -0.90
CA VAL A 65 5.03 -5.35 -1.08
C VAL A 65 5.25 -6.34 0.06
N ASN A 66 5.59 -7.56 -0.32
CA ASN A 66 6.06 -8.61 0.59
C ASN A 66 7.56 -8.82 0.41
N PHE A 67 8.19 -9.37 1.43
CA PHE A 67 9.59 -9.77 1.36
C PHE A 67 9.76 -11.19 1.88
N LYS A 68 10.63 -11.96 1.23
CA LYS A 68 11.01 -13.32 1.64
C LYS A 68 12.50 -13.49 1.55
N VAL A 69 13.05 -14.34 2.40
CA VAL A 69 14.47 -14.73 2.34
C VAL A 69 14.58 -15.88 1.35
N ASP A 70 15.40 -15.70 0.32
CA ASP A 70 15.74 -16.74 -0.64
C ASP A 70 16.73 -17.75 -0.04
N SER A 71 16.86 -18.93 -0.66
CA SER A 71 17.84 -19.98 -0.39
C SER A 71 19.29 -19.46 -0.22
N SER A 72 19.64 -18.38 -0.92
CA SER A 72 20.94 -17.71 -0.81
C SER A 72 21.06 -16.72 0.37
N GLY A 73 20.08 -16.68 1.27
CA GLY A 73 20.04 -15.75 2.41
C GLY A 73 19.71 -14.29 2.04
N ARG A 74 19.33 -14.02 0.78
CA ARG A 74 19.03 -12.67 0.28
C ARG A 74 17.56 -12.33 0.47
N LEU A 75 17.28 -11.10 0.89
CA LEU A 75 15.91 -10.60 1.03
C LEU A 75 15.36 -10.16 -0.33
N ILE A 76 14.35 -10.85 -0.85
CA ILE A 76 13.71 -10.59 -2.14
C ILE A 76 12.38 -9.89 -1.89
N TYR A 77 12.17 -8.76 -2.55
CA TYR A 77 10.92 -8.01 -2.51
C TYR A 77 10.04 -8.40 -3.69
N THR A 78 8.76 -8.65 -3.41
CA THR A 78 7.74 -9.01 -4.40
C THR A 78 6.50 -8.15 -4.22
N VAL A 79 5.81 -7.84 -5.31
CA VAL A 79 4.54 -7.08 -5.27
C VAL A 79 3.38 -8.05 -5.32
N ASP A 80 2.37 -7.82 -4.48
CA ASP A 80 1.07 -8.46 -4.60
C ASP A 80 0.11 -7.56 -5.40
N ARG A 81 -0.13 -7.93 -6.66
CA ARG A 81 -1.05 -7.21 -7.55
C ARG A 81 -2.47 -7.19 -7.00
N LYS A 82 -2.90 -8.26 -6.32
CA LYS A 82 -4.26 -8.35 -5.76
C LYS A 82 -4.46 -7.33 -4.64
N ALA A 83 -3.42 -7.10 -3.83
CA ALA A 83 -3.45 -6.08 -2.79
C ALA A 83 -3.58 -4.68 -3.39
N ILE A 84 -2.89 -4.38 -4.51
CA ILE A 84 -3.02 -3.10 -5.21
C ILE A 84 -4.44 -2.91 -5.75
N LEU A 85 -4.98 -3.92 -6.43
CA LEU A 85 -6.33 -3.86 -6.98
C LEU A 85 -7.40 -3.75 -5.89
N ALA A 86 -7.13 -4.20 -4.66
CA ALA A 86 -8.06 -4.05 -3.55
C ALA A 86 -8.33 -2.58 -3.17
N PHE A 87 -7.39 -1.67 -3.41
CA PHE A 87 -7.60 -0.23 -3.16
C PHE A 87 -8.77 0.33 -3.96
N SER A 88 -8.93 -0.08 -5.23
CA SER A 88 -10.08 0.32 -6.05
C SER A 88 -11.43 -0.14 -5.50
N LYS A 89 -11.42 -1.17 -4.64
CA LYS A 89 -12.63 -1.73 -4.01
C LYS A 89 -12.89 -1.15 -2.62
N ALA A 90 -11.94 -0.40 -2.05
CA ALA A 90 -12.01 0.12 -0.68
C ALA A 90 -13.32 0.89 -0.40
N PRO A 91 -13.80 1.82 -1.26
CA PRO A 91 -15.06 2.54 -0.99
C PRO A 91 -16.27 1.61 -0.88
N ARG A 92 -16.32 0.57 -1.73
CA ARG A 92 -17.41 -0.41 -1.70
C ARG A 92 -17.32 -1.31 -0.48
N CYS A 93 -16.12 -1.66 -0.04
CA CYS A 93 -15.91 -2.39 1.21
C CYS A 93 -16.41 -1.57 2.42
N CYS A 94 -16.06 -0.28 2.51
CA CYS A 94 -16.54 0.61 3.58
C CYS A 94 -18.07 0.71 3.59
N LEU A 95 -18.70 0.87 2.42
CA LEU A 95 -20.17 0.91 2.31
C LEU A 95 -20.85 -0.38 2.81
N ILE A 96 -20.30 -1.55 2.43
CA ILE A 96 -20.82 -2.85 2.89
C ILE A 96 -20.71 -2.95 4.41
N VAL A 97 -19.56 -2.58 4.98
CA VAL A 97 -19.33 -2.61 6.43
C VAL A 97 -20.29 -1.66 7.15
N LYS A 98 -20.49 -0.43 6.63
CA LYS A 98 -21.48 0.52 7.16
C LYS A 98 -22.89 -0.08 7.20
N THR A 99 -23.27 -0.74 6.12
CA THR A 99 -24.62 -1.31 5.96
C THR A 99 -24.85 -2.47 6.93
N LEU A 100 -23.82 -3.29 7.17
CA LEU A 100 -23.94 -4.49 8.01
C LEU A 100 -23.72 -4.21 9.50
N TYR A 101 -22.85 -3.25 9.85
CA TYR A 101 -22.34 -3.08 11.21
C TYR A 101 -22.41 -1.63 11.71
N GLY A 102 -22.92 -0.69 10.91
CA GLY A 102 -23.08 0.72 11.28
C GLY A 102 -21.84 1.60 11.04
N GLY A 103 -21.98 2.89 11.33
CA GLY A 103 -20.96 3.92 11.02
C GLY A 103 -19.65 3.77 11.82
N LEU A 104 -19.70 3.22 13.03
CA LEU A 104 -18.49 2.93 13.82
C LEU A 104 -17.60 1.90 13.13
N ALA A 105 -18.20 0.86 12.55
CA ALA A 105 -17.48 -0.17 11.83
C ALA A 105 -16.93 0.34 10.49
N GLU A 106 -17.67 1.21 9.80
CA GLU A 106 -17.18 1.93 8.63
C GLU A 106 -15.92 2.74 8.98
N ALA A 107 -15.94 3.48 10.08
CA ALA A 107 -14.80 4.26 10.52
C ALA A 107 -13.55 3.42 10.79
N ILE A 108 -13.72 2.25 11.43
CA ILE A 108 -12.65 1.27 11.60
C ILE A 108 -12.11 0.79 10.24
N CYS A 109 -13.00 0.48 9.30
CA CYS A 109 -12.63 -0.02 7.98
C CYS A 109 -11.83 1.02 7.18
N GLU A 110 -12.28 2.28 7.18
CA GLU A 110 -11.58 3.40 6.56
C GLU A 110 -10.19 3.63 7.16
N GLU A 111 -10.06 3.53 8.48
CA GLU A 111 -8.78 3.71 9.16
C GLU A 111 -7.77 2.62 8.75
N LEU A 112 -8.24 1.37 8.63
CA LEU A 112 -7.42 0.25 8.17
C LEU A 112 -6.97 0.42 6.72
N PHE A 113 -7.85 0.88 5.81
CA PHE A 113 -7.45 1.16 4.43
C PHE A 113 -6.46 2.34 4.34
N SER A 114 -6.63 3.36 5.18
CA SER A 114 -5.82 4.59 5.16
C SER A 114 -4.40 4.40 5.70
N TYR A 115 -4.22 3.57 6.73
CA TYR A 115 -2.92 3.35 7.37
C TYR A 115 -2.30 1.98 7.07
N GLY A 116 -3.04 1.08 6.41
CA GLY A 116 -2.62 -0.30 6.18
C GLY A 116 -2.62 -1.12 7.47
N ARG A 117 -1.47 -1.67 7.86
CA ARG A 117 -1.36 -2.55 9.03
C ARG A 117 -1.37 -1.77 10.34
N LEU A 118 -2.41 -1.93 11.14
CA LEU A 118 -2.52 -1.36 12.49
C LEU A 118 -2.72 -2.45 13.54
N THR A 119 -2.30 -2.15 14.78
CA THR A 119 -2.66 -2.96 15.94
C THR A 119 -4.09 -2.65 16.36
N CYS A 120 -4.80 -3.61 16.95
CA CYS A 120 -6.17 -3.39 17.42
C CYS A 120 -6.26 -2.17 18.36
N SER A 121 -5.29 -2.02 19.28
CA SER A 121 -5.23 -0.89 20.21
C SER A 121 -5.05 0.45 19.50
N ASP A 122 -4.21 0.53 18.47
CA ASP A 122 -3.99 1.79 17.75
C ASP A 122 -5.19 2.15 16.88
N THR A 123 -5.83 1.15 16.25
CA THR A 123 -7.07 1.36 15.51
C THR A 123 -8.16 1.94 16.41
N ILE A 124 -8.36 1.38 17.60
CA ILE A 124 -9.36 1.89 18.55
C ILE A 124 -9.05 3.34 18.96
N ARG A 125 -7.79 3.65 19.32
CA ARG A 125 -7.38 5.01 19.71
C ARG A 125 -7.62 6.02 18.58
N LYS A 126 -7.25 5.66 17.35
CA LYS A 126 -7.39 6.52 16.18
C LYS A 126 -8.85 6.81 15.84
N VAL A 127 -9.68 5.75 15.84
CA VAL A 127 -11.11 5.89 15.57
C VAL A 127 -11.80 6.70 16.67
N SER A 128 -11.46 6.48 17.95
CA SER A 128 -11.99 7.29 19.06
C SER A 128 -11.64 8.77 18.89
N ALA A 129 -10.36 9.07 18.62
CA ALA A 129 -9.91 10.45 18.43
C ALA A 129 -10.60 11.15 17.25
N ARG A 130 -10.90 10.40 16.18
CA ARG A 130 -11.61 10.93 15.00
C ARG A 130 -13.10 11.21 15.28
N LEU A 131 -13.72 10.44 16.18
CA LEU A 131 -15.11 10.65 16.58
C LEU A 131 -15.28 11.78 17.62
N GLU A 132 -14.24 12.02 18.41
CA GLU A 132 -14.19 13.13 19.37
C GLU A 132 -13.89 14.48 18.71
N GLN A 133 -13.39 14.49 17.47
CA GLN A 133 -13.23 15.72 16.70
C GLN A 133 -14.63 16.29 16.39
N PRO A 134 -14.97 17.50 16.88
CA PRO A 134 -16.21 18.16 16.48
C PRO A 134 -16.18 18.34 14.96
N LEU A 135 -17.32 18.04 14.32
CA LEU A 135 -17.56 18.39 12.91
C LEU A 135 -17.18 19.86 12.75
N ALA A 136 -16.05 20.12 12.09
CA ALA A 136 -15.69 21.46 11.70
C ALA A 136 -16.64 21.86 10.56
N ASP A 137 -17.67 22.63 10.91
CA ASP A 137 -18.49 23.41 9.97
C ASP A 137 -17.64 24.49 9.27
#